data_AF-A0A099T412-F1
#
_entry.id   AF-A0A099T412-F1
#
_cell.length_a   1.000
_cell.length_b   1.000
_cell.length_c   1.000
_cell.angle_alpha   90.00
_cell.angle_beta   90.00
_cell.angle_gamma   90.00
#
_symmetry.space_group_name_H-M   'P 1'
#
loop_
_entity.id
_entity.type
_entity.pdbx_description
1 polymer ?
#
loop_
_entity_poly.entity_id
_entity_poly.type
_entity_poly.pdbx_seq_one_letter_code
_entity_poly.pdbx_strand_id
1 'polypeptide(L)'
;VTMIHSGDHKVDGNPYAPLPESVRNDIQREIDVLRFLFSETVAAGRAGRLSQDAALATEAATYRGAEAVAAGLADEVIDLSRGFARFRESLSAPSPAARLPRVDHSRAKEAAMSAKTDTEEANTEITDAEDTVLYEAEQLSDAPDDIEEMLQEDKGTASDAAAASPTAAGTKPSNLAKISAQLRESAAEIAEITAQAARLGIAIDAARALRDGTAPEALRRLVLDQASVAADARDIVAVAPSPVLPKSAESPIVAAAKKAASAGSRG
;
A
#
# COMPACT_ATOMS: atom_id res chain seq x y z
N VAL A 1 30.38 -22.33 -6.60
CA VAL A 1 30.19 -20.86 -6.60
C VAL A 1 31.32 -20.25 -5.80
N THR A 2 31.84 -19.10 -6.20
CA THR A 2 32.90 -18.38 -5.49
C THR A 2 32.40 -16.98 -5.17
N MET A 3 32.46 -16.57 -3.92
CA MET A 3 32.08 -15.23 -3.49
C MET A 3 33.22 -14.25 -3.73
N ILE A 4 32.89 -13.00 -4.07
CA ILE A 4 33.82 -11.87 -4.07
C ILE A 4 33.13 -10.75 -3.28
N HIS A 5 33.76 -10.28 -2.21
CA HIS A 5 33.18 -9.31 -1.28
C HIS A 5 34.24 -8.44 -0.62
N SER A 6 33.83 -7.29 -0.08
CA SER A 6 34.69 -6.36 0.66
C SER A 6 34.12 -6.17 2.07
N GLY A 7 34.77 -6.79 3.05
CA GLY A 7 34.30 -6.93 4.44
C GLY A 7 33.78 -8.34 4.74
N ASP A 8 34.18 -8.88 5.89
CA ASP A 8 34.03 -10.31 6.21
C ASP A 8 32.56 -10.75 6.27
N HIS A 9 31.74 -9.98 6.98
CA HIS A 9 30.30 -10.23 7.18
C HIS A 9 29.43 -10.06 5.92
N LYS A 10 29.98 -9.65 4.77
CA LYS A 10 29.20 -9.42 3.53
C LYS A 10 28.62 -10.69 2.90
N VAL A 11 29.05 -11.87 3.35
CA VAL A 11 28.58 -13.18 2.88
C VAL A 11 27.95 -14.01 4.00
N ASP A 12 27.63 -13.38 5.13
CA ASP A 12 26.88 -14.02 6.21
C ASP A 12 25.46 -14.40 5.74
N GLY A 13 24.95 -15.52 6.23
CA GLY A 13 23.66 -16.07 5.78
C GLY A 13 23.64 -16.64 4.36
N ASN A 14 24.77 -16.71 3.63
CA ASN A 14 24.77 -17.21 2.25
C ASN A 14 24.33 -18.70 2.16
N PRO A 15 23.61 -19.10 1.10
CA PRO A 15 23.03 -20.45 0.99
C PRO A 15 24.02 -21.53 0.52
N TYR A 16 25.30 -21.20 0.30
CA TYR A 16 26.29 -22.11 -0.29
C TYR A 16 27.29 -22.68 0.72
N ALA A 17 27.25 -22.24 1.97
CA ALA A 17 28.08 -22.74 3.07
C ALA A 17 27.27 -22.82 4.39
N PRO A 18 27.64 -23.69 5.34
CA PRO A 18 27.04 -23.67 6.68
C PRO A 18 27.30 -22.34 7.40
N LEU A 19 26.27 -21.81 8.07
CA LEU A 19 26.37 -20.57 8.84
C LEU A 19 27.43 -20.69 9.97
N PRO A 20 28.45 -19.80 10.03
CA PRO A 20 29.47 -19.79 11.09
C PRO A 20 28.89 -19.63 12.49
N GLU A 21 29.62 -20.07 13.51
CA GLU A 21 29.11 -20.10 14.89
C GLU A 21 28.89 -18.71 15.50
N SER A 22 29.81 -17.76 15.30
CA SER A 22 29.64 -16.36 15.74
C SER A 22 28.38 -15.75 15.14
N VAL A 23 28.30 -15.76 13.81
CA VAL A 23 27.19 -15.23 13.01
C VAL A 23 25.86 -15.87 13.41
N ARG A 24 25.84 -17.18 13.67
CA ARG A 24 24.68 -17.90 14.20
C ARG A 24 24.25 -17.38 15.57
N ASN A 25 25.20 -17.18 16.48
CA ASN A 25 24.92 -16.72 17.84
C ASN A 25 24.43 -15.27 17.86
N ASP A 26 24.97 -14.41 16.99
CA ASP A 26 24.52 -13.03 16.82
C ASP A 26 23.10 -12.95 16.24
N ILE A 27 22.81 -13.71 15.17
CA ILE A 27 21.45 -13.82 14.60
C ILE A 27 20.46 -14.45 15.59
N GLN A 28 20.86 -15.48 16.34
CA GLN A 28 20.01 -16.10 17.36
C GLN A 28 19.64 -15.09 18.45
N ARG A 29 20.62 -14.30 18.92
CA ARG A 29 20.41 -13.23 19.90
C ARG A 29 19.44 -12.15 19.38
N GLU A 30 19.53 -11.77 18.11
CA GLU A 30 18.58 -10.83 17.50
C GLU A 30 17.15 -11.41 17.48
N ILE A 31 17.01 -12.67 17.05
CA ILE A 31 15.72 -13.39 17.04
C ILE A 31 15.13 -13.50 18.45
N ASP A 32 15.95 -13.80 19.47
CA ASP A 32 15.50 -13.93 20.86
C ASP A 32 15.01 -12.60 21.44
N VAL A 33 15.69 -11.49 21.12
CA VAL A 33 15.26 -10.12 21.49
C VAL A 33 13.94 -9.75 20.80
N LEU A 34 13.81 -10.05 19.50
CA LEU A 34 12.56 -9.81 18.76
C LEU A 34 11.40 -10.68 19.30
N ARG A 35 11.67 -11.94 19.67
CA ARG A 35 10.69 -12.84 20.30
C ARG A 35 10.22 -12.30 21.66
N PHE A 36 11.13 -11.76 22.48
CA PHE A 36 10.78 -11.14 23.77
C PHE A 36 9.89 -9.90 23.59
N LEU A 37 10.28 -8.98 22.69
CA LEU A 37 9.51 -7.76 22.39
C LEU A 37 8.11 -8.09 21.82
N PHE A 38 8.03 -9.11 20.98
CA PHE A 38 6.75 -9.60 20.46
C PHE A 38 5.86 -10.15 21.58
N SER A 39 6.39 -11.00 22.48
CA SER A 39 5.58 -11.57 23.56
C SER A 39 5.13 -10.53 24.60
N GLU A 40 5.95 -9.50 24.86
CA GLU A 40 5.58 -8.35 25.69
C GLU A 40 4.42 -7.57 25.06
N THR A 41 4.55 -7.25 23.77
CA THR A 41 3.52 -6.53 22.99
C THR A 41 2.20 -7.31 22.93
N VAL A 42 2.26 -8.63 22.76
CA VAL A 42 1.10 -9.51 22.82
C VAL A 42 0.47 -9.49 24.21
N ALA A 43 1.24 -9.66 25.30
CA ALA A 43 0.70 -9.67 26.66
C ALA A 43 -0.02 -8.35 27.01
N ALA A 44 0.57 -7.21 26.63
CA ALA A 44 -0.07 -5.91 26.76
C ALA A 44 -1.38 -5.82 25.95
N GLY A 45 -1.35 -6.23 24.68
CA GLY A 45 -2.51 -6.24 23.79
C GLY A 45 -3.64 -7.20 24.21
N ARG A 46 -3.33 -8.27 24.96
CA ARG A 46 -4.33 -9.21 25.51
C ARG A 46 -4.92 -8.75 26.86
N ALA A 47 -4.52 -7.61 27.40
CA ALA A 47 -5.09 -6.99 28.60
C ALA A 47 -5.25 -7.95 29.80
N GLY A 48 -4.24 -8.81 30.03
CA GLY A 48 -4.25 -9.81 31.11
C GLY A 48 -4.95 -11.13 30.78
N ARG A 49 -5.55 -11.31 29.60
CA ARG A 49 -6.05 -12.63 29.12
C ARG A 49 -4.92 -13.59 28.73
N LEU A 50 -3.70 -13.08 28.57
CA LEU A 50 -2.48 -13.85 28.30
C LEU A 50 -1.28 -13.10 28.89
N SER A 51 -0.36 -13.80 29.57
CA SER A 51 0.90 -13.23 30.07
C SER A 51 2.03 -13.37 29.06
N GLN A 52 3.15 -12.66 29.27
CA GLN A 52 4.33 -12.76 28.41
C GLN A 52 4.89 -14.18 28.38
N ASP A 53 5.04 -14.81 29.56
CA ASP A 53 5.53 -16.20 29.68
C ASP A 53 4.62 -17.20 28.96
N ALA A 54 3.30 -17.01 29.07
CA ALA A 54 2.32 -17.87 28.39
C ALA A 54 2.30 -17.64 26.87
N ALA A 55 2.54 -16.40 26.40
CA ALA A 55 2.74 -16.11 24.99
C ALA A 55 4.04 -16.73 24.45
N LEU A 56 5.14 -16.70 25.22
CA LEU A 56 6.39 -17.39 24.88
C LEU A 56 6.16 -18.90 24.80
N ALA A 57 5.53 -19.51 25.81
CA ALA A 57 5.25 -20.95 25.91
C ALA A 57 4.33 -21.52 24.81
N THR A 58 3.80 -20.68 23.91
CA THR A 58 3.15 -21.15 22.67
C THR A 58 4.14 -21.77 21.67
N GLU A 59 5.44 -21.48 21.80
CA GLU A 59 6.51 -21.90 20.87
C GLU A 59 6.15 -21.69 19.39
N ALA A 60 5.47 -20.57 19.08
CA ALA A 60 4.98 -20.20 17.75
C ALA A 60 4.03 -21.23 17.08
N ALA A 61 3.38 -22.10 17.86
CA ALA A 61 2.40 -23.05 17.35
C ALA A 61 1.18 -22.36 16.72
N THR A 62 0.55 -23.04 15.75
CA THR A 62 -0.68 -22.54 15.10
C THR A 62 -1.92 -23.02 15.86
N TYR A 63 -2.69 -22.08 16.39
CA TYR A 63 -3.96 -22.33 17.10
C TYR A 63 -5.16 -22.05 16.19
N ARG A 64 -6.18 -22.91 16.17
CA ARG A 64 -7.37 -22.73 15.33
C ARG A 64 -8.65 -22.57 16.13
N GLY A 65 -9.38 -21.48 15.86
CA GLY A 65 -10.73 -21.25 16.40
C GLY A 65 -10.78 -21.34 17.93
N ALA A 66 -11.49 -22.35 18.45
CA ALA A 66 -11.66 -22.55 19.89
C ALA A 66 -10.34 -22.74 20.64
N GLU A 67 -9.30 -23.29 20.00
CA GLU A 67 -7.96 -23.44 20.60
C GLU A 67 -7.31 -22.08 20.86
N ALA A 68 -7.48 -21.11 19.95
CA ALA A 68 -6.96 -19.76 20.12
C ALA A 68 -7.72 -19.01 21.25
N VAL A 69 -9.01 -19.26 21.42
CA VAL A 69 -9.78 -18.71 22.55
C VAL A 69 -9.35 -19.34 23.88
N ALA A 70 -9.14 -20.66 23.91
CA ALA A 70 -8.66 -21.38 25.10
C ALA A 70 -7.22 -20.97 25.50
N ALA A 71 -6.37 -20.68 24.52
CA ALA A 71 -5.01 -20.17 24.71
C ALA A 71 -4.95 -18.64 24.99
N GLY A 72 -6.10 -17.96 25.14
CA GLY A 72 -6.16 -16.52 25.39
C GLY A 72 -5.73 -15.62 24.21
N LEU A 73 -5.38 -16.21 23.06
CA LEU A 73 -4.97 -15.55 21.82
C LEU A 73 -6.16 -14.94 21.03
N ALA A 74 -7.37 -15.41 21.28
CA ALA A 74 -8.61 -14.86 20.73
C ALA A 74 -9.67 -14.67 21.83
N ASP A 75 -10.66 -13.81 21.57
CA ASP A 75 -11.67 -13.45 22.56
C ASP A 75 -12.94 -14.32 22.47
N GLU A 76 -13.33 -14.66 21.23
CA GLU A 76 -14.49 -15.49 20.84
C GLU A 76 -14.28 -16.02 19.40
N VAL A 77 -15.01 -17.05 18.99
CA VAL A 77 -15.18 -17.44 17.56
C VAL A 77 -16.61 -17.12 17.15
N ILE A 78 -16.79 -16.24 16.17
CA ILE A 78 -18.10 -15.75 15.73
C ILE A 78 -18.12 -15.48 14.23
N ASP A 79 -19.30 -15.56 13.59
CA ASP A 79 -19.46 -15.12 12.20
C ASP A 79 -19.45 -13.59 12.08
N LEU A 80 -19.04 -13.10 10.90
CA LEU A 80 -18.88 -11.66 10.64
C LEU A 80 -20.16 -10.85 10.87
N SER A 81 -21.33 -11.40 10.50
CA SER A 81 -22.61 -10.70 10.61
C SER A 81 -23.01 -10.48 12.08
N ARG A 82 -22.89 -11.51 12.94
CA ARG A 82 -23.13 -11.38 14.38
C ARG A 82 -22.04 -10.58 15.09
N GLY A 83 -20.78 -10.73 14.68
CA GLY A 83 -19.65 -9.95 15.22
C GLY A 83 -19.83 -8.45 14.97
N PHE A 84 -20.20 -8.06 13.75
CA PHE A 84 -20.46 -6.66 13.39
C PHE A 84 -21.73 -6.10 14.07
N ALA A 85 -22.77 -6.92 14.28
CA ALA A 85 -23.94 -6.55 15.06
C ALA A 85 -23.56 -6.21 16.52
N ARG A 86 -22.84 -7.12 17.21
CA ARG A 86 -22.33 -6.87 18.57
C ARG A 86 -21.40 -5.66 18.65
N PHE A 87 -20.54 -5.44 17.66
CA PHE A 87 -19.68 -4.27 17.62
C PHE A 87 -20.50 -2.97 17.53
N ARG A 88 -21.51 -2.91 16.64
CA ARG A 88 -22.43 -1.77 16.55
C ARG A 88 -23.21 -1.55 17.86
N GLU A 89 -23.66 -2.62 18.51
CA GLU A 89 -24.33 -2.56 19.82
C GLU A 89 -23.40 -1.93 20.87
N SER A 90 -22.12 -2.35 20.92
CA SER A 90 -21.13 -1.82 21.86
C SER A 90 -20.83 -0.32 21.67
N LEU A 91 -20.91 0.19 20.44
CA LEU A 91 -20.79 1.63 20.13
C LEU A 91 -22.07 2.42 20.43
N SER A 92 -23.24 1.76 20.38
CA SER A 92 -24.55 2.38 20.65
C SER A 92 -24.89 2.48 22.13
N ALA A 93 -24.20 1.70 22.98
CA ALA A 93 -24.38 1.74 24.43
C ALA A 93 -23.99 3.14 24.98
N PRO A 94 -24.91 3.88 25.63
CA PRO A 94 -24.60 5.21 26.13
C PRO A 94 -23.59 5.12 27.28
N SER A 95 -22.38 5.63 27.05
CA SER A 95 -21.32 5.66 28.07
C SER A 95 -21.82 6.30 29.38
N PRO A 96 -21.56 5.70 30.56
CA PRO A 96 -22.01 6.26 31.84
C PRO A 96 -21.42 7.66 32.10
N ALA A 97 -20.27 8.00 31.50
CA ALA A 97 -19.68 9.32 31.57
C ALA A 97 -20.49 10.40 30.81
N ALA A 98 -21.34 10.02 29.84
CA ALA A 98 -22.16 10.95 29.06
C ALA A 98 -23.31 11.60 29.85
N ARG A 99 -23.49 11.23 31.13
CA ARG A 99 -24.43 11.87 32.07
C ARG A 99 -23.78 12.83 33.07
N LEU A 100 -22.45 13.01 32.99
CA LEU A 100 -21.78 14.05 33.77
C LEU A 100 -21.98 15.43 33.09
N PRO A 101 -22.32 16.49 33.82
CA PRO A 101 -22.38 17.83 33.24
C PRO A 101 -20.96 18.24 32.78
N ARG A 102 -20.83 18.67 31.51
CA ARG A 102 -19.59 19.30 31.04
C ARG A 102 -19.35 20.58 31.83
N VAL A 103 -18.17 20.68 32.43
CA VAL A 103 -17.67 21.96 32.97
C VAL A 103 -17.32 22.84 31.77
N ASP A 104 -17.99 23.98 31.66
CA ASP A 104 -17.81 24.92 30.56
C ASP A 104 -16.63 25.85 30.86
N HIS A 105 -15.49 25.61 30.21
CA HIS A 105 -14.27 26.40 30.41
C HIS A 105 -14.30 27.65 29.52
N SER A 106 -14.73 28.78 30.10
CA SER A 106 -14.81 30.06 29.39
C SER A 106 -13.43 30.56 28.92
N ARG A 107 -13.25 30.61 27.60
CA ARG A 107 -11.99 30.96 26.92
C ARG A 107 -11.70 32.47 27.00
N ALA A 108 -11.22 32.93 28.15
CA ALA A 108 -11.07 34.36 28.47
C ALA A 108 -9.61 34.78 28.78
N LYS A 109 -8.72 34.80 27.76
CA LYS A 109 -7.55 35.70 27.56
C LYS A 109 -6.54 35.14 26.53
N GLU A 110 -6.77 35.41 25.25
CA GLU A 110 -5.72 35.30 24.20
C GLU A 110 -5.60 36.56 23.33
N ALA A 111 -6.66 37.38 23.25
CA ALA A 111 -6.68 38.63 22.48
C ALA A 111 -6.02 39.83 23.21
N ALA A 112 -4.76 39.67 23.67
CA ALA A 112 -4.11 40.71 24.49
C ALA A 112 -2.57 40.83 24.39
N MET A 113 -1.87 40.11 23.49
CA MET A 113 -0.40 40.21 23.33
C MET A 113 0.03 40.28 21.85
N SER A 114 -0.33 41.36 21.16
CA SER A 114 0.19 41.66 19.81
C SER A 114 0.17 43.17 19.52
N ALA A 115 1.05 43.94 20.16
CA ALA A 115 1.39 45.32 19.76
C ALA A 115 2.63 45.87 20.53
N LYS A 116 3.84 45.58 20.05
CA LYS A 116 4.99 46.52 19.98
C LYS A 116 6.23 45.83 19.41
N THR A 117 6.83 46.47 18.42
CA THR A 117 8.16 46.18 17.87
C THR A 117 9.16 47.26 18.33
N ASP A 118 10.38 47.17 17.81
CA ASP A 118 11.45 48.19 17.85
C ASP A 118 12.21 48.27 19.19
N THR A 119 13.56 48.26 19.26
CA THR A 119 14.60 48.11 18.23
C THR A 119 15.97 47.73 18.88
N GLU A 120 16.99 47.43 18.06
CA GLU A 120 18.45 47.33 18.38
C GLU A 120 19.04 45.98 18.90
N GLU A 121 19.47 45.17 17.93
CA GLU A 121 20.81 44.56 17.75
C GLU A 121 21.56 43.84 18.89
N ALA A 122 21.85 42.53 18.68
CA ALA A 122 23.20 41.96 18.82
C ALA A 122 23.35 40.58 18.10
N ASN A 123 24.08 40.61 16.99
CA ASN A 123 24.67 39.51 16.18
C ASN A 123 24.94 38.14 16.86
N THR A 124 24.52 37.03 16.22
CA THR A 124 25.39 35.86 15.88
C THR A 124 24.71 35.02 14.79
N GLU A 125 25.31 34.91 13.61
CA GLU A 125 24.89 33.99 12.55
C GLU A 125 25.48 32.58 12.74
N ILE A 126 24.65 31.54 12.58
CA ILE A 126 25.05 30.32 11.87
C ILE A 126 23.91 29.97 10.92
N THR A 127 24.20 29.96 9.62
CA THR A 127 23.27 29.52 8.57
C THR A 127 23.36 28.01 8.40
N ASP A 128 22.22 27.34 8.27
CA ASP A 128 22.15 26.11 7.48
C ASP A 128 20.81 26.05 6.74
N ALA A 129 20.86 25.62 5.49
CA ALA A 129 19.71 25.61 4.57
C ALA A 129 19.91 24.50 3.55
N GLU A 130 19.19 23.38 3.70
CA GLU A 130 19.36 22.22 2.82
C GLU A 130 18.80 22.48 1.41
N ASP A 131 19.73 22.73 0.49
CA ASP A 131 19.46 22.78 -0.94
C ASP A 131 19.10 21.37 -1.47
N THR A 132 18.02 21.27 -2.24
CA THR A 132 17.41 19.97 -2.60
C THR A 132 17.48 19.74 -4.11
N VAL A 133 18.66 19.34 -4.62
CA VAL A 133 18.93 19.25 -6.07
C VAL A 133 19.46 17.88 -6.49
N LEU A 134 18.59 17.17 -7.24
CA LEU A 134 18.84 16.19 -8.31
C LEU A 134 19.86 15.04 -8.12
N TYR A 135 19.39 13.82 -8.41
CA TYR A 135 20.24 12.71 -8.86
C TYR A 135 19.92 12.41 -10.33
N GLU A 136 20.53 13.16 -11.25
CA GLU A 136 20.50 12.84 -12.68
C GLU A 136 21.48 11.68 -12.94
N ALA A 137 21.09 10.70 -13.76
CA ALA A 137 21.91 9.52 -14.06
C ALA A 137 22.28 9.49 -15.55
N GLU A 138 23.50 9.90 -15.87
CA GLU A 138 24.02 9.80 -17.25
C GLU A 138 24.28 8.34 -17.64
N GLN A 139 23.89 7.98 -18.88
CA GLN A 139 24.48 6.88 -19.62
C GLN A 139 24.97 7.41 -20.97
N LEU A 140 26.20 7.06 -21.32
CA LEU A 140 26.87 7.41 -22.57
C LEU A 140 27.31 6.14 -23.31
N SER A 141 26.83 5.94 -24.53
CA SER A 141 27.59 5.27 -25.61
C SER A 141 26.83 5.31 -26.95
N ASP A 142 27.50 5.86 -27.96
CA ASP A 142 27.47 5.55 -29.41
C ASP A 142 26.16 5.13 -30.11
N ALA A 143 25.77 5.97 -31.08
CA ALA A 143 25.36 5.50 -32.41
C ALA A 143 26.60 5.46 -33.33
N PRO A 144 26.53 4.83 -34.52
CA PRO A 144 26.22 5.67 -35.69
C PRO A 144 25.44 4.98 -36.84
N ASP A 145 24.86 5.83 -37.70
CA ASP A 145 24.47 5.63 -39.12
C ASP A 145 23.43 4.52 -39.46
N ASP A 146 22.68 4.55 -40.58
CA ASP A 146 22.80 5.35 -41.81
C ASP A 146 21.44 5.51 -42.55
N ILE A 147 21.30 6.54 -43.43
CA ILE A 147 20.25 6.87 -44.47
C ILE A 147 18.72 6.62 -44.21
N GLU A 148 17.74 7.26 -44.87
CA GLU A 148 17.67 8.02 -46.14
C GLU A 148 16.90 9.38 -46.00
N GLU A 149 16.26 9.94 -47.05
CA GLU A 149 16.13 11.42 -47.23
C GLU A 149 14.72 11.97 -47.62
N MET A 150 14.55 13.31 -47.56
CA MET A 150 13.56 14.18 -48.28
C MET A 150 12.08 14.16 -47.79
N LEU A 151 11.30 15.27 -47.77
CA LEU A 151 11.28 16.56 -48.52
C LEU A 151 10.96 17.76 -47.58
N GLN A 152 11.67 18.91 -47.63
CA GLN A 152 11.37 20.19 -48.33
C GLN A 152 10.02 20.90 -47.99
N GLU A 153 9.84 22.24 -47.96
CA GLU A 153 10.64 23.50 -47.95
C GLU A 153 9.63 24.67 -47.70
N ASP A 154 9.92 25.95 -47.37
CA ASP A 154 11.02 26.66 -46.66
C ASP A 154 10.60 28.15 -46.45
N LYS A 155 11.34 28.90 -45.59
CA LYS A 155 11.30 30.36 -45.30
C LYS A 155 10.06 30.93 -44.56
N GLY A 156 10.25 31.93 -43.68
CA GLY A 156 11.52 32.47 -43.16
C GLY A 156 11.44 33.77 -42.35
N THR A 157 12.62 34.24 -41.92
CA THR A 157 12.96 35.62 -41.49
C THR A 157 12.15 36.30 -40.37
N ALA A 158 12.59 36.07 -39.12
CA ALA A 158 13.22 37.07 -38.23
C ALA A 158 12.59 38.48 -38.01
N SER A 159 12.46 38.79 -36.71
CA SER A 159 12.86 40.06 -36.04
C SER A 159 11.84 41.19 -35.76
N ASP A 160 11.85 41.58 -34.48
CA ASP A 160 11.78 42.95 -33.92
C ASP A 160 10.44 43.59 -33.46
N ALA A 161 10.61 44.55 -32.54
CA ALA A 161 9.80 45.73 -32.23
C ALA A 161 8.35 45.56 -31.70
N ALA A 162 8.25 45.53 -30.37
CA ALA A 162 7.55 46.53 -29.54
C ALA A 162 6.14 47.06 -29.92
N ALA A 163 5.24 46.93 -28.94
CA ALA A 163 4.20 47.90 -28.53
C ALA A 163 3.13 48.38 -29.56
N ALA A 164 1.88 47.93 -29.37
CA ALA A 164 0.76 48.82 -28.98
C ALA A 164 -0.55 48.05 -28.74
N SER A 165 -1.31 48.41 -27.70
CA SER A 165 -2.75 48.14 -27.63
C SER A 165 -3.54 49.33 -28.17
N PRO A 166 -4.69 49.10 -28.81
CA PRO A 166 -5.84 49.99 -28.60
C PRO A 166 -7.13 49.24 -28.22
N THR A 167 -8.03 49.94 -27.54
CA THR A 167 -9.21 49.37 -26.85
C THR A 167 -10.53 49.60 -27.59
N ALA A 168 -11.34 48.54 -27.71
CA ALA A 168 -12.81 48.59 -27.75
C ALA A 168 -13.35 47.20 -27.32
N ALA A 169 -14.13 47.03 -26.23
CA ALA A 169 -15.51 47.47 -26.00
C ALA A 169 -16.52 46.90 -27.04
N GLY A 170 -17.48 46.04 -26.70
CA GLY A 170 -17.71 45.30 -25.45
C GLY A 170 -19.17 44.85 -25.26
N THR A 171 -19.42 43.63 -24.77
CA THR A 171 -20.73 43.19 -24.21
C THR A 171 -20.55 41.94 -23.34
N LYS A 172 -20.98 42.03 -22.06
CA LYS A 172 -21.14 40.95 -21.05
C LYS A 172 -20.45 39.58 -21.32
N PRO A 173 -19.12 39.46 -21.18
CA PRO A 173 -18.41 38.20 -21.40
C PRO A 173 -18.62 37.13 -20.29
N SER A 174 -19.26 37.50 -19.18
CA SER A 174 -19.25 36.72 -17.92
C SER A 174 -19.82 35.31 -18.00
N ASN A 175 -20.73 35.02 -18.94
CA ASN A 175 -21.40 33.73 -19.01
C ASN A 175 -20.69 32.79 -20.00
N LEU A 176 -20.30 33.28 -21.17
CA LEU A 176 -19.53 32.51 -22.16
C LEU A 176 -18.14 32.15 -21.58
N ALA A 177 -17.47 33.09 -20.91
CA ALA A 177 -16.21 32.82 -20.24
C ALA A 177 -16.32 31.66 -19.22
N LYS A 178 -17.37 31.67 -18.38
CA LYS A 178 -17.64 30.60 -17.40
C LYS A 178 -17.91 29.25 -18.08
N ILE A 179 -18.79 29.21 -19.08
CA ILE A 179 -19.10 27.98 -19.83
C ILE A 179 -17.83 27.41 -20.48
N SER A 180 -16.97 28.26 -21.07
CA SER A 180 -15.71 27.80 -21.67
C SER A 180 -14.69 27.32 -20.63
N ALA A 181 -14.74 27.83 -19.38
CA ALA A 181 -13.90 27.36 -18.29
C ALA A 181 -14.41 26.00 -17.79
N GLN A 182 -15.70 25.86 -17.52
CA GLN A 182 -16.35 24.62 -17.11
C GLN A 182 -16.14 23.49 -18.14
N LEU A 183 -16.17 23.80 -19.44
CA LEU A 183 -15.90 22.81 -20.49
C LEU A 183 -14.43 22.34 -20.50
N ARG A 184 -13.48 23.22 -20.15
CA ARG A 184 -12.06 22.86 -20.00
C ARG A 184 -11.79 22.09 -18.70
N GLU A 185 -12.48 22.43 -17.63
CA GLU A 185 -12.46 21.76 -16.33
C GLU A 185 -13.01 20.33 -16.44
N SER A 186 -14.20 20.14 -17.02
CA SER A 186 -14.75 18.81 -17.28
C SER A 186 -13.92 17.98 -18.26
N ALA A 187 -13.21 18.64 -19.20
CA ALA A 187 -12.31 17.94 -20.11
C ALA A 187 -11.03 17.46 -19.41
N ALA A 188 -10.49 18.24 -18.47
CA ALA A 188 -9.38 17.82 -17.62
C ALA A 188 -9.79 16.66 -16.70
N GLU A 189 -10.98 16.71 -16.10
CA GLU A 189 -11.51 15.58 -15.32
C GLU A 189 -11.63 14.31 -16.16
N ILE A 190 -12.21 14.39 -17.37
CA ILE A 190 -12.35 13.22 -18.26
C ILE A 190 -10.97 12.64 -18.63
N ALA A 191 -9.99 13.49 -18.95
CA ALA A 191 -8.62 13.05 -19.21
C ALA A 191 -8.02 12.31 -17.98
N GLU A 192 -8.16 12.87 -16.78
CA GLU A 192 -7.68 12.25 -15.54
C GLU A 192 -8.34 10.89 -15.28
N ILE A 193 -9.68 10.79 -15.39
CA ILE A 193 -10.40 9.53 -15.17
C ILE A 193 -9.97 8.47 -16.19
N THR A 194 -9.73 8.83 -17.46
CA THR A 194 -9.22 7.86 -18.45
C THR A 194 -7.77 7.43 -18.17
N ALA A 195 -6.92 8.31 -17.63
CA ALA A 195 -5.58 7.94 -17.18
C ALA A 195 -5.61 7.02 -15.94
N GLN A 196 -6.56 7.21 -15.03
CA GLN A 196 -6.81 6.30 -13.90
C GLN A 196 -7.34 4.95 -14.40
N ALA A 197 -8.30 4.93 -15.34
CA ALA A 197 -8.85 3.71 -15.94
C ALA A 197 -7.77 2.87 -16.65
N ALA A 198 -6.85 3.51 -17.38
CA ALA A 198 -5.74 2.84 -18.02
C ALA A 198 -4.82 2.10 -17.02
N ARG A 199 -4.60 2.66 -15.83
CA ARG A 199 -3.85 1.98 -14.74
C ARG A 199 -4.58 0.75 -14.17
N LEU A 200 -5.90 0.69 -14.31
CA LEU A 200 -6.73 -0.48 -13.96
C LEU A 200 -6.84 -1.49 -15.12
N GLY A 201 -6.23 -1.22 -16.27
CA GLY A 201 -6.33 -2.05 -17.48
C GLY A 201 -7.60 -1.81 -18.31
N ILE A 202 -8.34 -0.72 -18.04
CA ILE A 202 -9.62 -0.40 -18.69
C ILE A 202 -9.38 0.67 -19.77
N ALA A 203 -9.58 0.30 -21.03
CA ALA A 203 -9.37 1.19 -22.17
C ALA A 203 -10.62 2.06 -22.46
N ILE A 204 -10.49 3.39 -22.34
CA ILE A 204 -11.56 4.36 -22.61
C ILE A 204 -11.06 5.45 -23.55
N ASP A 205 -11.79 5.70 -24.64
CA ASP A 205 -11.54 6.79 -25.59
C ASP A 205 -12.03 8.13 -25.02
N ALA A 206 -11.10 8.91 -24.44
CA ALA A 206 -11.36 10.26 -23.94
C ALA A 206 -11.86 11.21 -25.04
N ALA A 207 -11.34 11.11 -26.27
CA ALA A 207 -11.75 11.97 -27.37
C ALA A 207 -13.18 11.67 -27.82
N ARG A 208 -13.66 10.42 -27.68
CA ARG A 208 -15.08 10.07 -27.85
C ARG A 208 -15.92 10.55 -26.67
N ALA A 209 -15.50 10.32 -25.43
CA ALA A 209 -16.23 10.79 -24.23
C ALA A 209 -16.55 12.31 -24.29
N LEU A 210 -15.59 13.10 -24.77
CA LEU A 210 -15.74 14.54 -24.98
C LEU A 210 -16.70 14.91 -26.13
N ARG A 211 -16.71 14.14 -27.23
CA ARG A 211 -17.63 14.34 -28.36
C ARG A 211 -19.07 13.93 -28.03
N ASP A 212 -19.22 12.81 -27.31
CA ASP A 212 -20.51 12.25 -26.88
C ASP A 212 -21.08 13.01 -25.66
N GLY A 213 -20.34 14.00 -25.12
CA GLY A 213 -20.80 14.88 -24.04
C GLY A 213 -20.96 14.20 -22.68
N THR A 214 -20.24 13.09 -22.43
CA THR A 214 -20.44 12.27 -21.23
C THR A 214 -19.99 13.00 -19.97
N ALA A 215 -20.86 13.16 -18.99
CA ALA A 215 -20.51 13.77 -17.71
C ALA A 215 -19.42 12.95 -16.97
N PRO A 216 -18.44 13.60 -16.31
CA PRO A 216 -17.32 12.89 -15.67
C PRO A 216 -17.77 11.92 -14.58
N GLU A 217 -18.86 12.20 -13.86
CA GLU A 217 -19.47 11.24 -12.92
C GLU A 217 -19.93 9.94 -13.57
N ALA A 218 -20.51 10.01 -14.78
CA ALA A 218 -20.99 8.83 -15.49
C ALA A 218 -19.82 7.95 -15.94
N LEU A 219 -18.73 8.58 -16.37
CA LEU A 219 -17.48 7.91 -16.74
C LEU A 219 -16.82 7.26 -15.50
N ARG A 220 -16.78 7.96 -14.35
CA ARG A 220 -16.32 7.37 -13.06
C ARG A 220 -17.14 6.15 -12.65
N ARG A 221 -18.48 6.19 -12.77
CA ARG A 221 -19.35 5.03 -12.47
C ARG A 221 -19.08 3.85 -13.41
N LEU A 222 -18.90 4.10 -14.71
CA LEU A 222 -18.58 3.08 -15.70
C LEU A 222 -17.22 2.41 -15.45
N VAL A 223 -16.20 3.19 -15.08
CA VAL A 223 -14.88 2.65 -14.69
C VAL A 223 -14.97 1.74 -13.48
N LEU A 224 -15.73 2.13 -12.45
CA LEU A 224 -15.89 1.34 -11.23
C LEU A 224 -16.64 0.03 -11.49
N ASP A 225 -17.73 0.08 -12.27
CA ASP A 225 -18.52 -1.10 -12.66
C ASP A 225 -17.67 -2.12 -13.44
N GLN A 226 -16.92 -1.66 -14.43
CA GLN A 226 -15.98 -2.49 -15.20
C GLN A 226 -14.82 -3.01 -14.34
N ALA A 227 -14.34 -2.25 -13.36
CA ALA A 227 -13.32 -2.69 -12.42
C ALA A 227 -13.83 -3.79 -11.48
N SER A 228 -15.08 -3.72 -10.99
CA SER A 228 -15.69 -4.82 -10.21
C SER A 228 -15.82 -6.10 -11.02
N VAL A 229 -16.34 -6.04 -12.25
CA VAL A 229 -16.45 -7.21 -13.14
C VAL A 229 -15.07 -7.84 -13.44
N ALA A 230 -14.04 -7.01 -13.59
CA ALA A 230 -12.66 -7.48 -13.78
C ALA A 230 -12.01 -8.06 -12.50
N ALA A 231 -12.51 -7.73 -11.31
CA ALA A 231 -12.08 -8.30 -10.04
C ALA A 231 -12.80 -9.64 -9.77
N ASP A 232 -14.12 -9.68 -9.90
CA ASP A 232 -14.94 -10.90 -9.73
C ASP A 232 -14.45 -12.04 -10.63
N ALA A 233 -14.04 -11.72 -11.87
CA ALA A 233 -13.48 -12.67 -12.82
C ALA A 233 -12.12 -13.27 -12.41
N ARG A 234 -11.41 -12.69 -11.44
CA ARG A 234 -10.10 -13.19 -10.95
C ARG A 234 -10.21 -14.10 -9.73
N ASP A 235 -11.22 -13.89 -8.87
CA ASP A 235 -11.44 -14.73 -7.69
C ASP A 235 -11.99 -16.12 -8.04
N ILE A 236 -12.64 -16.28 -9.21
CA ILE A 236 -13.12 -17.58 -9.70
C ILE A 236 -11.97 -18.39 -10.33
N VAL A 237 -10.96 -18.73 -9.54
CA VAL A 237 -9.94 -19.72 -9.91
C VAL A 237 -10.57 -21.11 -9.87
N ALA A 238 -11.16 -21.53 -10.99
CA ALA A 238 -11.74 -22.86 -11.16
C ALA A 238 -10.65 -23.94 -11.15
N VAL A 239 -10.30 -24.44 -9.95
CA VAL A 239 -9.38 -25.57 -9.77
C VAL A 239 -9.99 -26.83 -10.39
N ALA A 240 -9.55 -27.16 -11.61
CA ALA A 240 -9.89 -28.42 -12.23
C ALA A 240 -9.36 -29.59 -11.37
N PRO A 241 -10.16 -30.63 -11.08
CA PRO A 241 -9.72 -31.75 -10.27
C PRO A 241 -8.58 -32.49 -10.98
N SER A 242 -7.44 -32.60 -10.31
CA SER A 242 -6.21 -33.13 -10.92
C SER A 242 -6.38 -34.60 -11.35
N PRO A 243 -6.07 -34.99 -12.61
CA PRO A 243 -6.40 -36.29 -13.17
C PRO A 243 -5.52 -37.46 -12.69
N VAL A 244 -4.62 -37.22 -11.72
CA VAL A 244 -3.76 -38.25 -11.13
C VAL A 244 -4.54 -39.13 -10.15
N LEU A 245 -5.25 -40.13 -10.70
CA LEU A 245 -5.73 -41.27 -9.90
C LEU A 245 -4.51 -41.97 -9.28
N PRO A 246 -4.39 -42.05 -7.94
CA PRO A 246 -3.39 -42.91 -7.32
C PRO A 246 -3.79 -44.37 -7.57
N LYS A 247 -2.99 -45.09 -8.36
CA LYS A 247 -3.19 -46.54 -8.55
C LYS A 247 -3.06 -47.24 -7.20
N SER A 248 -4.07 -48.03 -6.83
CA SER A 248 -4.20 -48.68 -5.52
C SER A 248 -3.22 -49.83 -5.28
N ALA A 249 -1.92 -49.54 -5.25
CA ALA A 249 -0.91 -50.45 -4.73
C ALA A 249 -0.98 -50.47 -3.19
N GLU A 250 -0.94 -51.66 -2.57
CA GLU A 250 -0.84 -51.77 -1.11
C GLU A 250 0.44 -51.07 -0.63
N SER A 251 0.31 -50.17 0.37
CA SER A 251 1.46 -49.47 0.96
C SER A 251 2.53 -50.47 1.45
N PRO A 252 3.84 -50.21 1.26
CA PRO A 252 4.89 -51.15 1.65
C PRO A 252 4.87 -51.51 3.14
N ILE A 253 4.35 -50.62 4.01
CA ILE A 253 4.14 -50.88 5.44
C ILE A 253 3.09 -51.97 5.66
N VAL A 254 1.98 -51.91 4.91
CA VAL A 254 0.89 -52.91 4.95
C VAL A 254 1.37 -54.25 4.39
N ALA A 255 2.12 -54.23 3.28
CA ALA A 255 2.73 -55.42 2.70
C ALA A 255 3.72 -56.11 3.67
N ALA A 256 4.54 -55.33 4.40
CA ALA A 256 5.44 -55.85 5.42
C ALA A 256 4.69 -56.48 6.60
N ALA A 257 3.66 -55.82 7.13
CA ALA A 257 2.83 -56.34 8.22
C ALA A 257 2.13 -57.66 7.83
N LYS A 258 1.56 -57.72 6.63
CA LYS A 258 0.88 -58.90 6.06
C LYS A 258 1.84 -60.08 5.84
N LYS A 259 3.11 -59.80 5.50
CA LYS A 259 4.19 -60.79 5.41
C LYS A 259 4.67 -61.29 6.78
N ALA A 260 4.72 -60.42 7.80
CA ALA A 260 5.04 -60.82 9.17
C ALA A 260 3.93 -61.71 9.77
N ALA A 261 2.66 -61.32 9.59
CA ALA A 261 1.50 -62.08 10.08
C ALA A 261 1.41 -63.49 9.47
N SER A 262 1.71 -63.64 8.17
CA SER A 262 1.71 -64.95 7.50
C SER A 262 2.91 -65.82 7.89
N ALA A 263 4.05 -65.24 8.27
CA ALA A 263 5.20 -65.98 8.80
C ALA A 263 4.95 -66.50 10.23
N GLY A 264 4.23 -65.75 11.06
CA GLY A 264 3.90 -66.13 12.45
C GLY A 264 2.90 -67.28 12.60
N SER A 265 2.28 -67.76 11.51
CA SER A 265 1.23 -68.79 11.52
C SER A 265 1.77 -70.23 11.32
N ARG A 266 3.03 -70.47 11.68
CA ARG A 266 3.71 -71.79 11.61
C ARG A 266 4.65 -72.01 12.80
N GLY A 267 4.15 -71.74 14.00
CA GLY A 267 4.74 -72.15 15.29
C GLY A 267 3.78 -73.09 16.01
#